data_AF-X1GI12-F1
#
_entry.id   AF-X1GI12-F1
#
_cell.length_a   1.000
_cell.length_b   1.000
_cell.length_c   1.000
_cell.angle_alpha   90.00
_cell.angle_beta   90.00
_cell.angle_gamma   90.00
#
_symmetry.space_group_name_H-M   'P 1'
#
loop_
_entity.id
_entity.type
_entity.pdbx_description
1 polymer ?
#
loop_
_entity_poly.entity_id
_entity_poly.type
_entity_poly.pdbx_seq_one_letter_code
_entity_poly.pdbx_strand_id
1 'polypeptide(L)'
;MKMEKDRVEVLAGLRKGKTIGAPLALLIKNKDFKIDVLPHVYSPRPGHADLAGALKYNTRDIRDVLERASARETAMRVAIGAICKTLLQEFKIEIVSHVTRIGEVCARTQKLSFNQLRRKAAKSCINCADKVAGARMVAEIDRAKGQGDSLGGVFELIAVNLPVGLGSFAHWERRLDARLSASLMSIPAVKAV
;
A
#
# COMPACT_ATOMS: atom_id res chain seq x y z
N MET A 1 12.16 7.36 2.10
CA MET A 1 11.68 8.64 2.66
C MET A 1 12.63 9.09 3.77
N LYS A 2 13.46 10.13 3.53
CA LYS A 2 14.35 10.71 4.56
C LYS A 2 13.71 11.90 5.30
N MET A 3 12.65 12.48 4.74
CA MET A 3 12.06 13.75 5.23
C MET A 3 10.83 13.54 6.12
N GLU A 4 9.97 12.56 5.80
CA GLU A 4 8.73 12.35 6.54
C GLU A 4 8.86 11.22 7.57
N LYS A 5 8.84 11.58 8.85
CA LYS A 5 8.65 10.64 9.97
C LYS A 5 7.19 10.72 10.39
N ASP A 6 6.37 9.92 9.74
CA ASP A 6 4.94 9.88 9.99
C ASP A 6 4.65 9.37 11.40
N ARG A 7 3.74 10.07 12.08
CA ARG A 7 3.21 9.66 13.37
C ARG A 7 1.70 9.78 13.31
N VAL A 8 1.01 8.70 13.69
CA VAL A 8 -0.43 8.69 13.85
C VAL A 8 -0.78 9.27 15.21
N GLU A 9 -1.67 10.27 15.22
CA GLU A 9 -2.35 10.79 16.39
C GLU A 9 -3.78 10.20 16.41
N VAL A 10 -4.18 9.59 17.53
CA VAL A 10 -5.55 9.09 17.69
C VAL A 10 -6.37 10.13 18.44
N LEU A 11 -7.37 10.68 17.77
CA LEU A 11 -8.17 11.80 18.26
C LEU A 11 -9.45 11.36 18.99
N ALA A 12 -9.99 10.19 18.66
CA ALA A 12 -11.23 9.68 19.24
C ALA A 12 -11.29 8.15 19.22
N GLY A 13 -12.22 7.56 20.00
CA GLY A 13 -12.52 6.12 19.99
C GLY A 13 -11.57 5.24 20.81
N LEU A 14 -10.59 5.83 21.51
CA LEU A 14 -9.72 5.15 22.45
C LEU A 14 -9.87 5.70 23.86
N ARG A 15 -9.86 4.82 24.86
CA ARG A 15 -9.74 5.16 26.28
C ARG A 15 -8.72 4.24 26.94
N LYS A 16 -7.71 4.82 27.58
CA LYS A 16 -6.62 4.08 28.25
C LYS A 16 -5.97 3.01 27.35
N GLY A 17 -5.74 3.35 26.08
CA GLY A 17 -5.13 2.44 25.11
C GLY A 17 -6.02 1.30 24.59
N LYS A 18 -7.32 1.29 24.95
CA LYS A 18 -8.28 0.30 24.46
C LYS A 18 -9.35 0.97 23.62
N THR A 19 -9.82 0.27 22.58
CA THR A 19 -10.98 0.70 21.80
C THR A 19 -12.23 0.65 22.66
N ILE A 20 -13.16 1.58 22.43
CA ILE A 20 -14.43 1.67 23.19
C ILE A 20 -15.66 1.36 22.33
N GLY A 21 -15.47 0.84 21.11
CA GLY A 21 -16.55 0.56 20.15
C GLY A 21 -17.09 1.79 19.40
N ALA A 22 -16.80 3.01 19.87
CA ALA A 22 -17.08 4.25 19.14
C ALA A 22 -16.12 4.44 17.94
N PRO A 23 -16.46 5.32 16.97
CA PRO A 23 -15.60 5.60 15.83
C PRO A 23 -14.17 6.02 16.23
N LEU A 24 -13.17 5.43 15.56
CA LEU A 24 -11.77 5.82 15.70
C LEU A 24 -11.45 6.96 14.74
N ALA A 25 -10.95 8.08 15.26
CA ALA A 25 -10.45 9.19 14.46
C ALA A 25 -8.92 9.21 14.51
N LEU A 26 -8.29 9.22 13.34
CA LEU A 26 -6.84 9.16 13.17
C LEU A 26 -6.35 10.36 12.36
N LEU A 27 -5.22 10.94 12.76
CA LEU A 27 -4.58 12.05 12.07
C LEU A 27 -3.10 11.72 11.82
N ILE A 28 -2.67 11.83 10.57
CA ILE A 28 -1.25 11.90 10.21
C ILE A 28 -1.00 13.32 9.71
N LYS A 29 -0.19 14.07 10.44
CA LYS A 29 0.17 15.44 10.05
C LYS A 29 1.16 15.41 8.89
N ASN A 30 0.82 16.11 7.81
CA ASN A 30 1.78 16.41 6.76
C ASN A 30 2.71 17.53 7.26
N LYS A 31 4.02 17.28 7.29
CA LYS A 31 5.02 18.29 7.70
C LYS A 31 5.34 19.29 6.59
N ASP A 32 5.05 18.92 5.35
CA ASP A 32 5.22 19.74 4.15
C ASP A 32 3.88 20.37 3.74
N PHE A 33 3.27 21.11 4.67
CA PHE A 33 1.88 21.59 4.54
C PHE A 33 1.72 22.84 3.67
N LYS A 34 2.76 23.25 2.94
CA LYS A 34 2.77 24.49 2.13
C LYS A 34 2.01 24.34 0.81
N ILE A 35 0.85 23.68 0.83
CA ILE A 35 0.07 23.36 -0.37
C ILE A 35 -0.51 24.63 -1.00
N ASP A 36 -0.98 25.59 -0.18
CA ASP A 36 -1.62 26.82 -0.64
C ASP A 36 -0.68 27.80 -1.38
N VAL A 37 0.64 27.57 -1.30
CA VAL A 37 1.65 28.37 -2.01
C VAL A 37 2.24 27.64 -3.21
N LEU A 38 1.78 26.41 -3.51
CA LEU A 38 2.26 25.66 -4.66
C LEU A 38 1.66 26.22 -5.95
N PRO A 39 2.43 26.24 -7.05
CA PRO A 39 1.95 26.75 -8.32
C PRO A 39 0.88 25.84 -8.92
N HIS A 40 -0.01 26.45 -9.70
CA HIS A 40 -0.94 25.75 -10.58
C HIS A 40 -0.20 24.82 -11.53
N VAL A 41 -0.84 23.68 -11.85
CA VAL A 41 -0.31 22.71 -12.80
C VAL A 41 -1.34 22.49 -13.90
N TYR A 42 -0.92 22.67 -15.16
CA TYR A 42 -1.82 22.60 -16.31
C TYR A 42 -1.56 21.39 -17.21
N SER A 43 -0.35 20.83 -17.18
CA SER A 43 0.06 19.74 -18.07
C SER A 43 -0.18 18.38 -17.40
N PRO A 44 -1.16 17.58 -17.85
CA PRO A 44 -1.44 16.27 -17.27
C PRO A 44 -0.33 15.27 -17.57
N ARG A 45 0.04 14.47 -16.57
CA ARG A 45 1.07 13.42 -16.72
C ARG A 45 0.45 12.15 -17.30
N PRO A 46 1.08 11.52 -18.31
CA PRO A 46 0.65 10.20 -18.80
C PRO A 46 0.61 9.16 -17.67
N GLY A 47 -0.43 8.32 -17.65
CA GLY A 47 -0.61 7.26 -16.66
C GLY A 47 -1.13 7.72 -15.29
N HIS A 48 -1.30 9.03 -15.06
CA HIS A 48 -1.88 9.57 -13.83
C HIS A 48 -3.37 9.94 -13.98
N ALA A 49 -4.02 10.22 -12.84
CA ALA A 49 -5.42 10.62 -12.79
C ALA A 49 -5.68 12.06 -13.30
N ASP A 50 -4.62 12.83 -13.57
CA ASP A 50 -4.64 14.27 -13.81
C ASP A 50 -5.70 14.70 -14.84
N LEU A 51 -5.64 14.22 -16.08
CA LEU A 51 -6.55 14.63 -17.16
C LEU A 51 -8.00 14.20 -16.89
N ALA A 52 -8.20 12.92 -16.52
CA ALA A 52 -9.54 12.39 -16.28
C ALA A 52 -10.21 13.08 -15.09
N GLY A 53 -9.44 13.40 -14.03
CA GLY A 53 -9.92 14.15 -12.88
C GLY A 53 -10.26 15.59 -13.24
N ALA A 54 -9.39 16.29 -13.98
CA ALA A 54 -9.61 17.67 -14.40
C ALA A 54 -10.88 17.82 -15.23
N LEU A 55 -11.11 16.90 -16.17
CA LEU A 55 -12.34 16.83 -16.97
C LEU A 55 -13.56 16.53 -16.12
N LYS A 56 -13.47 15.55 -15.21
CA LYS A 56 -14.60 15.13 -14.36
C LYS A 56 -15.07 16.23 -13.42
N TYR A 57 -14.14 17.00 -12.86
CA TYR A 57 -14.42 18.04 -11.87
C TYR A 57 -14.40 19.46 -12.46
N ASN A 58 -14.24 19.59 -13.78
CA ASN A 58 -14.18 20.86 -14.50
C ASN A 58 -13.20 21.87 -13.87
N THR A 59 -11.99 21.41 -13.54
CA THR A 59 -10.91 22.26 -13.03
C THR A 59 -9.81 22.39 -14.08
N ARG A 60 -9.20 23.58 -14.15
CA ARG A 60 -8.01 23.84 -14.99
C ARG A 60 -6.71 23.60 -14.24
N ASP A 61 -6.75 23.69 -12.91
CA ASP A 61 -5.62 23.34 -12.08
C ASP A 61 -5.71 21.87 -11.69
N ILE A 62 -4.84 21.06 -12.29
CA ILE A 62 -4.82 19.62 -12.01
C ILE A 62 -4.19 19.32 -10.64
N ARG A 63 -3.71 20.34 -9.90
CA ARG A 63 -3.21 20.19 -8.53
C ARG A 63 -4.27 19.64 -7.58
N ASP A 64 -5.51 20.08 -7.71
CA ASP A 64 -6.61 19.56 -6.89
C ASP A 64 -6.78 18.04 -7.05
N VAL A 65 -6.53 17.53 -8.25
CA VAL A 65 -6.58 16.09 -8.57
C VAL A 65 -5.35 15.38 -8.02
N LEU A 66 -4.15 15.92 -8.27
CA LEU A 66 -2.89 15.23 -7.92
C LEU A 66 -2.73 15.06 -6.41
N GLU A 67 -3.14 16.05 -5.62
CA GLU A 67 -3.00 16.02 -4.16
C GLU A 67 -3.83 14.88 -3.55
N ARG A 68 -5.02 14.63 -4.11
CA ARG A 68 -5.88 13.54 -3.63
C ARG A 68 -5.55 12.18 -4.24
N ALA A 69 -5.18 12.14 -5.52
CA ALA A 69 -4.83 10.90 -6.21
C ALA A 69 -3.44 10.36 -5.82
N SER A 70 -2.62 11.17 -5.14
CA SER A 70 -1.30 10.80 -4.64
C SER A 70 -1.34 9.55 -3.76
N ALA A 71 -0.28 8.74 -3.89
CA ALA A 71 -0.07 7.58 -3.01
C ALA A 71 0.11 7.96 -1.53
N ARG A 72 0.22 9.25 -1.18
CA ARG A 72 0.24 9.72 0.21
C ARG A 72 -0.96 9.22 1.03
N GLU A 73 -2.11 9.07 0.40
CA GLU A 73 -3.32 8.51 1.02
C GLU A 73 -3.10 7.12 1.62
N THR A 74 -2.19 6.32 1.05
CA THR A 74 -1.89 4.98 1.55
C THR A 74 -1.29 4.97 2.96
N ALA A 75 -0.71 6.10 3.44
CA ALA A 75 -0.27 6.22 4.83
C ALA A 75 -1.44 6.02 5.81
N MET A 76 -2.62 6.56 5.51
CA MET A 76 -3.82 6.34 6.31
C MET A 76 -4.33 4.90 6.17
N ARG A 77 -4.27 4.30 4.97
CA ARG A 77 -4.62 2.88 4.80
C ARG A 77 -3.72 1.95 5.62
N VAL A 78 -2.42 2.25 5.71
CA VAL A 78 -1.47 1.52 6.55
C VAL A 78 -1.80 1.70 8.04
N ALA A 79 -2.13 2.91 8.49
CA ALA A 79 -2.55 3.15 9.87
C ALA A 79 -3.82 2.37 10.24
N ILE A 80 -4.83 2.35 9.36
CA ILE A 80 -6.05 1.54 9.52
C ILE A 80 -5.70 0.04 9.50
N GLY A 81 -4.85 -0.38 8.57
CA GLY A 81 -4.39 -1.76 8.46
C GLY A 81 -3.66 -2.26 9.71
N ALA A 82 -2.91 -1.39 10.41
CA ALA A 82 -2.29 -1.72 11.68
C ALA A 82 -3.32 -2.02 12.78
N ILE A 83 -4.42 -1.24 12.84
CA ILE A 83 -5.54 -1.49 13.76
C ILE A 83 -6.23 -2.82 13.40
N CYS A 84 -6.50 -3.06 12.11
CA CYS A 84 -7.06 -4.33 11.64
C CYS A 84 -6.15 -5.52 12.01
N LYS A 85 -4.83 -5.37 11.92
CA LYS A 85 -3.88 -6.42 12.35
C LYS A 85 -3.99 -6.73 13.84
N THR A 86 -4.26 -5.75 14.70
CA THR A 86 -4.53 -6.02 16.12
C THR A 86 -5.78 -6.88 16.31
N LEU A 87 -6.86 -6.62 15.56
CA LEU A 87 -8.06 -7.47 15.59
C LEU A 87 -7.75 -8.89 15.08
N LEU A 88 -7.02 -9.01 13.97
CA LEU A 88 -6.67 -10.31 13.39
C LEU A 88 -5.80 -11.16 14.33
N GLN A 89 -4.96 -10.53 15.16
CA GLN A 89 -4.14 -11.21 16.16
C GLN A 89 -4.96 -11.95 17.22
N GLU A 90 -6.14 -11.43 17.60
CA GLU A 90 -7.06 -12.11 18.53
C GLU A 90 -7.53 -13.48 17.98
N PHE A 91 -7.57 -13.61 16.64
CA PHE A 91 -7.90 -14.85 15.94
C PHE A 91 -6.65 -15.64 15.51
N LYS A 92 -5.45 -15.23 15.94
CA LYS A 92 -4.16 -15.81 15.53
C LYS A 92 -3.93 -15.78 14.02
N ILE A 93 -4.60 -14.88 13.30
CA ILE A 93 -4.41 -14.68 11.86
C ILE A 93 -3.14 -13.88 11.65
N GLU A 94 -2.25 -14.39 10.80
CA GLU A 94 -1.00 -13.73 10.47
C GLU A 94 -0.94 -13.42 8.98
N ILE A 95 -0.41 -12.23 8.66
CA ILE A 95 -0.29 -11.77 7.28
C ILE A 95 1.16 -11.34 7.03
N VAL A 96 1.75 -11.83 5.94
CA VAL A 96 3.05 -11.40 5.41
C VAL A 96 2.89 -10.90 3.98
N SER A 97 3.67 -9.87 3.65
CA SER A 97 3.86 -9.41 2.28
C SER A 97 5.33 -9.58 1.90
N HIS A 98 5.62 -9.93 0.66
CA HIS A 98 6.99 -9.87 0.13
C HIS A 98 7.00 -9.58 -1.38
N VAL A 99 8.07 -8.96 -1.85
CA VAL A 99 8.25 -8.65 -3.27
C VAL A 99 8.76 -9.88 -4.00
N THR A 100 8.08 -10.27 -5.07
CA THR A 100 8.42 -11.43 -5.90
C THR A 100 9.06 -11.04 -7.23
N ARG A 101 8.83 -9.81 -7.71
CA ARG A 101 9.43 -9.30 -8.96
C ARG A 101 9.64 -7.79 -8.91
N ILE A 102 10.75 -7.30 -9.46
CA ILE A 102 10.96 -5.90 -9.85
C ILE A 102 11.60 -5.89 -11.23
N GLY A 103 11.01 -5.15 -12.17
CA GLY A 103 11.39 -5.24 -13.59
C GLY A 103 11.36 -6.69 -14.08
N GLU A 104 12.47 -7.15 -14.66
CA GLU A 104 12.64 -8.53 -15.14
C GLU A 104 13.14 -9.51 -14.05
N VAL A 105 13.59 -9.00 -12.90
CA VAL A 105 14.19 -9.83 -11.85
C VAL A 105 13.11 -10.52 -11.03
N CYS A 106 13.06 -11.85 -11.09
CA CYS A 106 12.13 -12.68 -10.32
C CYS A 106 12.80 -13.37 -9.13
N ALA A 107 12.15 -13.35 -7.97
CA ALA A 107 12.57 -14.05 -6.77
C ALA A 107 12.19 -15.54 -6.80
N ARG A 108 13.00 -16.39 -6.17
CA ARG A 108 12.73 -17.83 -6.02
C ARG A 108 12.39 -18.16 -4.57
N THR A 109 11.11 -18.12 -4.25
CA THR A 109 10.61 -18.21 -2.87
C THR A 109 9.71 -19.42 -2.59
N GLN A 110 9.45 -20.26 -3.59
CA GLN A 110 8.47 -21.37 -3.52
C GLN A 110 8.78 -22.41 -2.44
N LYS A 111 10.06 -22.55 -2.07
CA LYS A 111 10.53 -23.50 -1.04
C LYS A 111 10.56 -22.90 0.36
N LEU A 112 10.21 -21.62 0.53
CA LEU A 112 10.27 -20.95 1.82
C LEU A 112 8.98 -21.18 2.59
N SER A 113 9.09 -21.58 3.86
CA SER A 113 7.93 -21.59 4.76
C SER A 113 7.46 -20.17 5.08
N PHE A 114 6.21 -20.04 5.55
CA PHE A 114 5.64 -18.75 5.99
C PHE A 114 6.56 -17.99 6.96
N ASN A 115 7.10 -18.70 7.96
CA ASN A 115 8.03 -18.12 8.94
C ASN A 115 9.37 -17.70 8.31
N GLN A 116 9.85 -18.44 7.32
CA GLN A 116 11.04 -18.04 6.57
C GLN A 116 10.79 -16.80 5.72
N LEU A 117 9.66 -16.73 5.01
CA LEU A 117 9.24 -15.56 4.25
C LEU A 117 9.18 -14.32 5.13
N ARG A 118 8.43 -14.40 6.25
CA ARG A 118 8.29 -13.30 7.22
C ARG A 118 9.63 -12.79 7.73
N ARG A 119 10.50 -13.69 8.21
CA ARG A 119 11.79 -13.29 8.76
C ARG A 119 12.74 -12.73 7.70
N LYS A 120 12.76 -13.29 6.49
CA LYS A 120 13.67 -12.86 5.42
C LYS A 120 13.22 -11.56 4.78
N ALA A 121 11.93 -11.42 4.46
CA ALA A 121 11.36 -10.21 3.88
C ALA A 121 11.53 -9.00 4.83
N ALA A 122 11.24 -9.17 6.13
CA ALA A 122 11.40 -8.09 7.12
C ALA A 122 12.84 -7.58 7.29
N LYS A 123 13.86 -8.38 6.94
CA LYS A 123 15.27 -7.98 6.97
C LYS A 123 15.75 -7.33 5.67
N SER A 124 14.93 -7.36 4.62
CA SER A 124 15.26 -6.86 3.29
C SER A 124 14.80 -5.41 3.14
N CYS A 125 15.65 -4.54 2.61
CA CYS A 125 15.31 -3.13 2.38
C CYS A 125 14.22 -2.92 1.33
N ILE A 126 14.02 -3.90 0.45
CA ILE A 126 12.98 -3.93 -0.59
C ILE A 126 11.91 -4.99 -0.30
N ASN A 127 11.87 -5.50 0.94
CA ASN A 127 10.90 -6.50 1.38
C ASN A 127 10.86 -7.78 0.50
N CYS A 128 11.99 -8.18 -0.09
CA CYS A 128 12.14 -9.42 -0.87
C CYS A 128 12.74 -10.54 0.01
N ALA A 129 12.12 -11.73 0.01
CA ALA A 129 12.57 -12.86 0.83
C ALA A 129 13.73 -13.67 0.22
N ASP A 130 14.07 -13.41 -1.04
CA ASP A 130 15.24 -13.99 -1.73
C ASP A 130 16.38 -12.97 -1.73
N LYS A 131 17.47 -13.27 -1.01
CA LYS A 131 18.61 -12.36 -0.87
C LYS A 131 19.34 -12.12 -2.20
N VAL A 132 19.43 -13.13 -3.05
CA VAL A 132 20.18 -13.05 -4.33
C VAL A 132 19.35 -12.27 -5.34
N ALA A 133 18.08 -12.62 -5.50
CA ALA A 133 17.19 -11.85 -6.36
C ALA A 133 17.02 -10.42 -5.84
N GLY A 134 16.95 -10.23 -4.53
CA GLY A 134 16.82 -8.90 -3.93
C GLY A 134 17.99 -7.97 -4.24
N ALA A 135 19.23 -8.47 -4.20
CA ALA A 135 20.39 -7.68 -4.62
C ALA A 135 20.34 -7.30 -6.11
N ARG A 136 19.89 -8.22 -6.97
CA ARG A 136 19.68 -7.96 -8.40
C ARG A 136 18.55 -6.95 -8.66
N MET A 137 17.46 -7.01 -7.89
CA MET A 137 16.37 -6.06 -7.96
C MET A 137 16.84 -4.64 -7.58
N VAL A 138 17.69 -4.51 -6.55
CA VAL A 138 18.28 -3.21 -6.17
C VAL A 138 19.16 -2.66 -7.29
N ALA A 139 20.02 -3.48 -7.89
CA ALA A 139 20.85 -3.07 -9.02
C ALA A 139 19.99 -2.61 -10.22
N GLU A 140 18.87 -3.28 -10.48
CA GLU A 140 17.94 -2.92 -11.55
C GLU A 140 17.21 -1.60 -11.25
N ILE A 141 16.83 -1.34 -9.99
CA ILE A 141 16.30 -0.05 -9.55
C ILE A 141 17.32 1.07 -9.77
N ASP A 142 18.58 0.85 -9.37
CA ASP A 142 19.64 1.86 -9.52
C ASP A 142 19.94 2.15 -11.00
N ARG A 143 19.89 1.12 -11.86
CA ARG A 143 20.01 1.26 -13.31
C ARG A 143 18.89 2.14 -13.89
N ALA A 144 17.64 1.81 -13.60
CA ALA A 144 16.49 2.58 -14.09
C ALA A 144 16.53 4.04 -13.58
N LYS A 145 16.88 4.23 -12.30
CA LYS A 145 17.07 5.55 -11.71
C LYS A 145 18.14 6.36 -12.44
N GLY A 146 19.28 5.74 -12.79
CA GLY A 146 20.35 6.39 -13.56
C GLY A 146 19.92 6.84 -14.96
N GLN A 147 18.88 6.22 -15.51
CA GLN A 147 18.30 6.56 -16.82
C GLN A 147 17.10 7.51 -16.72
N GLY A 148 16.70 7.92 -15.52
CA GLY A 148 15.49 8.71 -15.30
C GLY A 148 14.19 7.92 -15.55
N ASP A 149 14.27 6.59 -15.50
CA ASP A 149 13.14 5.69 -15.73
C ASP A 149 12.58 5.15 -14.39
N SER A 150 11.44 4.48 -14.46
CA SER A 150 10.74 3.88 -13.33
C SER A 150 10.47 2.39 -13.58
N LEU A 151 10.35 1.63 -12.49
CA LEU A 151 10.06 0.19 -12.57
C LEU A 151 8.81 -0.13 -11.78
N GLY A 152 8.00 -1.02 -12.35
CA GLY A 152 6.96 -1.74 -11.64
C GLY A 152 7.50 -3.01 -10.98
N GLY A 153 6.58 -3.78 -10.38
CA GLY A 153 6.91 -5.04 -9.75
C GLY A 153 5.68 -5.88 -9.44
N VAL A 154 5.92 -6.98 -8.76
CA VAL A 154 4.89 -7.87 -8.21
C VAL A 154 5.24 -8.14 -6.76
N PHE A 155 4.22 -8.10 -5.91
CA PHE A 155 4.32 -8.52 -4.53
C PHE A 155 3.24 -9.56 -4.26
N GLU A 156 3.51 -10.42 -3.29
CA GLU A 156 2.60 -11.47 -2.85
C GLU A 156 2.19 -11.20 -1.40
N LEU A 157 0.92 -11.45 -1.11
CA LEU A 157 0.33 -11.42 0.22
C LEU A 157 -0.07 -12.83 0.61
N ILE A 158 0.33 -13.26 1.81
CA ILE A 158 -0.05 -14.56 2.35
C ILE A 158 -0.68 -14.34 3.73
N ALA A 159 -1.90 -14.84 3.91
CA ALA A 159 -2.59 -14.88 5.18
C ALA A 159 -2.75 -16.34 5.64
N VAL A 160 -2.42 -16.63 6.89
CA VAL A 160 -2.54 -17.97 7.49
C VAL A 160 -3.45 -17.96 8.71
N ASN A 161 -3.91 -19.14 9.11
CA ASN A 161 -4.85 -19.36 10.24
C ASN A 161 -6.21 -18.67 10.06
N LEU A 162 -6.65 -18.49 8.81
CA LEU A 162 -7.98 -17.95 8.51
C LEU A 162 -9.06 -18.94 8.98
N PRO A 163 -10.13 -18.48 9.66
CA PRO A 163 -11.27 -19.32 9.97
C PRO A 163 -12.00 -19.73 8.69
N VAL A 164 -12.52 -20.96 8.68
CA VAL A 164 -13.32 -21.49 7.58
C VAL A 164 -14.64 -20.72 7.50
N GLY A 165 -15.08 -20.39 6.28
CA GLY A 165 -16.37 -19.77 6.02
C GLY A 165 -16.35 -18.24 5.92
N LEU A 166 -15.18 -17.59 5.84
CA LEU A 166 -15.09 -16.17 5.52
C LEU A 166 -15.54 -15.88 4.07
N GLY A 167 -16.38 -14.86 3.92
CA GLY A 167 -17.05 -14.55 2.65
C GLY A 167 -18.37 -15.30 2.49
N SER A 168 -18.97 -15.20 1.31
CA SER A 168 -20.22 -15.91 0.99
C SER A 168 -20.35 -16.16 -0.50
N PHE A 169 -20.86 -17.35 -0.86
CA PHE A 169 -21.22 -17.69 -2.24
C PHE A 169 -22.58 -17.11 -2.65
N ALA A 170 -23.41 -16.69 -1.68
CA ALA A 170 -24.81 -16.32 -1.89
C ALA A 170 -24.99 -15.06 -2.75
N HIS A 171 -23.99 -14.17 -2.77
CA HIS A 171 -24.00 -12.99 -3.60
C HIS A 171 -22.59 -12.69 -4.10
N TRP A 172 -22.45 -12.29 -5.36
CA TRP A 172 -21.15 -12.10 -6.02
C TRP A 172 -20.25 -11.08 -5.31
N GLU A 173 -20.81 -9.98 -4.81
CA GLU A 173 -20.08 -8.96 -4.01
C GLU A 173 -19.62 -9.44 -2.61
N ARG A 174 -20.19 -10.55 -2.12
CA ARG A 174 -19.84 -11.10 -0.80
C ARG A 174 -18.77 -12.19 -0.90
N ARG A 175 -18.37 -12.58 -2.11
CA ARG A 175 -17.25 -13.49 -2.31
C ARG A 175 -15.96 -12.81 -1.85
N LEU A 176 -15.15 -13.55 -1.08
CA LEU A 176 -14.00 -12.97 -0.40
C LEU A 176 -12.91 -12.52 -1.39
N ASP A 177 -12.63 -13.34 -2.40
CA ASP A 177 -11.75 -13.02 -3.51
C ASP A 177 -12.18 -11.74 -4.24
N ALA A 178 -13.46 -11.59 -4.59
CA ALA A 178 -13.96 -10.37 -5.22
C ALA A 178 -13.70 -9.11 -4.38
N ARG A 179 -13.93 -9.19 -3.06
CA ARG A 179 -13.66 -8.08 -2.11
C ARG A 179 -12.18 -7.77 -1.96
N LEU A 180 -11.34 -8.81 -1.92
CA LEU A 180 -9.89 -8.66 -1.85
C LEU A 180 -9.36 -8.04 -3.14
N SER A 181 -9.80 -8.51 -4.31
CA SER A 181 -9.42 -7.97 -5.61
C SER A 181 -9.82 -6.50 -5.74
N ALA A 182 -11.04 -6.12 -5.37
CA ALA A 182 -11.47 -4.72 -5.36
C ALA A 182 -10.58 -3.86 -4.45
N SER A 183 -10.28 -4.35 -3.24
CA SER A 183 -9.44 -3.64 -2.27
C SER A 183 -8.01 -3.47 -2.77
N LEU A 184 -7.41 -4.52 -3.35
CA LEU A 184 -6.04 -4.50 -3.88
C LEU A 184 -5.91 -3.66 -5.15
N MET A 185 -6.87 -3.79 -6.08
CA MET A 185 -6.91 -3.01 -7.32
C MET A 185 -7.13 -1.51 -7.06
N SER A 186 -7.73 -1.16 -5.91
CA SER A 186 -7.90 0.24 -5.50
C SER A 186 -6.61 0.92 -5.02
N ILE A 187 -5.51 0.19 -4.87
CA ILE A 187 -4.21 0.75 -4.49
C ILE A 187 -3.62 1.47 -5.72
N PRO A 188 -3.11 2.70 -5.59
CA PRO A 188 -2.51 3.41 -6.71
C PRO A 188 -1.43 2.58 -7.42
N ALA A 189 -1.43 2.63 -8.76
CA ALA A 189 -0.56 1.88 -9.66
C ALA A 189 -0.76 0.35 -9.74
N VAL A 190 -1.67 -0.27 -8.96
CA VAL A 190 -2.02 -1.68 -9.17
C VAL A 190 -2.83 -1.84 -10.45
N LYS A 191 -2.43 -2.81 -11.29
CA LYS A 191 -3.05 -3.08 -12.60
C LYS A 191 -3.61 -4.49 -12.73
N ALA A 192 -3.25 -5.39 -11.84
CA ALA A 192 -3.66 -6.80 -11.82
C ALA A 192 -3.61 -7.33 -10.38
N VAL A 193 -4.49 -8.28 -10.09
CA VAL A 193 -4.56 -9.07 -8.84
C VAL A 193 -4.74 -10.52 -9.23
#